data_AF-A0AAJ1KCH4-F1
#
_entry.id   AF-A0AAJ1KCH4-F1
#
_cell.length_a   1.000
_cell.length_b   1.000
_cell.length_c   1.000
_cell.angle_alpha   90.00
_cell.angle_beta   90.00
_cell.angle_gamma   90.00
#
_symmetry.space_group_name_H-M   'P 1'
#
loop_
_entity.id
_entity.type
_entity.pdbx_description
1 polymer ?
#
loop_
_entity_poly.entity_id
_entity_poly.type
_entity_poly.pdbx_seq_one_letter_code
_entity_poly.pdbx_strand_id
1 'polypeptide(L)'
;MTRRRPPAAMLLASNAGEHLIFKARKLQGDALLIEARAKITIATEWTAAQERGEASKGGRPKTVPDGNGFTAAEAGLTRKEIHDARKLADAERRDPGIVERVIAGRVAEGLEPSRANLRVAIGTDTASADERGNNLYETCPEAMHALLALETFGPRIKEPACGRGAISRMLEAAGYDVVLSDLIDYGTADRHGVLQEVRDFLTSEAGDDCDDIATNPPYGGVLNAFVAHALRVHRPPKMALLLNLNFLCGFDDPDRNYAMDDCKPARIHVFTRRLPMMHRDGWDGNEASSRMNLAWFVWEQNLVGDYAGPTVINRVDWKDYLPSETV
;
A
#
# COMPACT_ATOMS: atom_id res chain seq x y z
N MET A 1 -12.45 -35.64 39.36
CA MET A 1 -13.09 -34.42 38.83
C MET A 1 -13.87 -34.76 37.57
N THR A 2 -15.17 -34.98 37.71
CA THR A 2 -16.10 -35.30 36.61
C THR A 2 -16.53 -33.99 35.93
N ARG A 3 -16.14 -33.78 34.66
CA ARG A 3 -16.66 -32.68 33.85
C ARG A 3 -18.17 -32.91 33.65
N ARG A 4 -19.01 -32.10 34.31
CA ARG A 4 -20.46 -32.08 34.05
C ARG A 4 -20.69 -31.70 32.59
N ARG A 5 -21.32 -32.58 31.81
CA ARG A 5 -21.84 -32.22 30.49
C ARG A 5 -22.88 -31.10 30.65
N PRO A 6 -22.91 -30.09 29.76
CA PRO A 6 -23.94 -29.05 29.82
C PRO A 6 -25.34 -29.69 29.74
N PRO A 7 -26.33 -29.17 30.47
CA PRO A 7 -27.70 -29.66 30.37
C PRO A 7 -28.21 -29.52 28.93
N ALA A 8 -28.93 -30.52 28.42
CA ALA A 8 -29.33 -30.64 27.01
C ALA A 8 -30.06 -29.40 26.45
N ALA A 9 -30.79 -28.65 27.29
CA ALA A 9 -31.45 -27.40 26.92
C ALA A 9 -30.46 -26.28 26.52
N MET A 10 -29.28 -26.23 27.14
CA MET A 10 -28.23 -25.25 26.85
C MET A 10 -27.50 -25.58 25.54
N LEU A 11 -27.30 -26.86 25.25
CA LEU A 11 -26.79 -27.36 23.95
C LEU A 11 -27.81 -27.08 22.82
N LEU A 12 -29.10 -27.31 23.05
CA LEU A 12 -30.16 -27.01 22.10
C LEU A 12 -30.28 -25.50 21.81
N ALA A 13 -30.19 -24.65 22.84
CA ALA A 13 -30.20 -23.19 22.68
C ALA A 13 -28.97 -22.66 21.93
N SER A 14 -27.77 -23.22 22.20
CA SER A 14 -26.53 -22.88 21.47
C SER A 14 -26.63 -23.25 19.99
N ASN A 15 -27.08 -24.48 19.69
CA ASN A 15 -27.21 -24.97 18.32
C ASN A 15 -28.30 -24.22 17.53
N ALA A 16 -29.41 -23.84 18.18
CA ALA A 16 -30.46 -23.04 17.57
C ALA A 16 -29.99 -21.61 17.26
N GLY A 17 -29.21 -21.00 18.17
CA GLY A 17 -28.60 -19.69 17.96
C GLY A 17 -27.58 -19.69 16.83
N GLU A 18 -26.68 -20.66 16.80
CA GLU A 18 -25.68 -20.84 15.73
C GLU A 18 -26.34 -21.04 14.36
N HIS A 19 -27.44 -21.81 14.31
CA HIS A 19 -28.20 -22.02 13.07
C HIS A 19 -28.87 -20.74 12.56
N LEU A 20 -29.42 -19.90 13.44
CA LEU A 20 -30.00 -18.61 13.07
C LEU A 20 -28.93 -17.63 12.55
N ILE A 21 -27.76 -17.60 13.20
CA ILE A 21 -26.62 -16.79 12.77
C ILE A 21 -26.13 -17.25 11.39
N PHE A 22 -26.00 -18.57 11.18
CA PHE A 22 -25.63 -19.12 9.87
C PHE A 22 -26.63 -18.74 8.78
N LYS A 23 -27.94 -18.86 9.06
CA LYS A 23 -28.99 -18.43 8.11
C LYS A 23 -28.91 -16.94 7.78
N ALA A 24 -28.67 -16.09 8.78
CA ALA A 24 -28.52 -14.66 8.57
C ALA A 24 -27.30 -14.35 7.67
N ARG A 25 -26.15 -15.00 7.93
CA ARG A 25 -24.95 -14.86 7.10
C ARG A 25 -25.15 -15.37 5.68
N LYS A 26 -25.88 -16.48 5.52
CA LYS A 26 -26.25 -17.00 4.20
C LYS A 26 -27.11 -15.99 3.44
N LEU A 27 -28.13 -15.42 4.08
CA LEU A 27 -28.98 -14.39 3.46
C LEU A 27 -28.17 -13.15 3.06
N GLN A 28 -27.25 -12.70 3.91
CA GLN A 28 -26.31 -11.62 3.58
C GLN A 28 -25.43 -11.98 2.37
N GLY A 29 -24.92 -13.21 2.33
CA GLY A 29 -24.12 -13.73 1.21
C GLY A 29 -24.92 -13.76 -0.10
N ASP A 30 -26.14 -14.29 -0.07
CA ASP A 30 -27.03 -14.35 -1.23
C ASP A 30 -27.35 -12.95 -1.76
N ALA A 31 -27.66 -12.00 -0.86
CA ALA A 31 -27.90 -10.60 -1.23
C ALA A 31 -26.66 -9.96 -1.87
N LEU A 32 -25.47 -10.21 -1.32
CA LEU A 32 -24.21 -9.70 -1.86
C LEU A 32 -23.89 -10.30 -3.23
N LEU A 33 -24.18 -11.59 -3.44
CA LEU A 33 -24.00 -12.26 -4.72
C LEU A 33 -24.93 -11.71 -5.80
N ILE A 34 -26.21 -11.46 -5.45
CA ILE A 34 -27.18 -10.83 -6.36
C ILE A 34 -26.69 -9.45 -6.79
N GLU A 35 -26.25 -8.61 -5.84
CA GLU A 35 -25.72 -7.29 -6.13
C GLU A 35 -24.47 -7.37 -7.03
N ALA A 36 -23.53 -8.26 -6.73
CA ALA A 36 -22.31 -8.42 -7.51
C ALA A 36 -22.60 -8.86 -8.95
N ARG A 37 -23.52 -9.82 -9.14
CA ARG A 37 -23.96 -10.26 -10.47
C ARG A 37 -24.62 -9.13 -11.24
N ALA A 38 -25.50 -8.35 -10.61
CA ALA A 38 -26.13 -7.19 -11.24
C ALA A 38 -25.08 -6.16 -11.71
N LYS A 39 -24.05 -5.88 -10.88
CA LYS A 39 -22.93 -5.01 -11.26
C LYS A 39 -22.14 -5.57 -12.44
N ILE A 40 -21.82 -6.87 -12.45
CA ILE A 40 -21.11 -7.51 -13.57
C ILE A 40 -21.92 -7.37 -14.87
N THR A 41 -23.24 -7.55 -14.81
CA THR A 41 -24.13 -7.32 -15.95
C THR A 41 -24.09 -5.86 -16.39
N ILE A 42 -24.25 -4.90 -15.47
CA ILE A 42 -24.17 -3.47 -15.78
C ILE A 42 -22.86 -3.13 -16.49
N ALA A 43 -21.72 -3.63 -16.01
CA ALA A 43 -20.42 -3.36 -16.62
C ALA A 43 -20.29 -3.98 -18.03
N THR A 44 -20.80 -5.20 -18.21
CA THR A 44 -20.79 -5.89 -19.51
C THR A 44 -21.63 -5.13 -20.53
N GLU A 45 -22.87 -4.77 -20.17
CA GLU A 45 -23.78 -4.02 -21.04
C GLU A 45 -23.26 -2.60 -21.33
N TRP A 46 -22.71 -1.93 -20.32
CA TRP A 46 -22.10 -0.61 -20.50
C TRP A 46 -20.91 -0.65 -21.46
N THR A 47 -20.06 -1.67 -21.36
CA THR A 47 -18.91 -1.84 -22.26
C THR A 47 -19.38 -2.11 -23.69
N ALA A 48 -20.37 -2.99 -23.87
CA ALA A 48 -20.95 -3.26 -25.17
C ALA A 48 -21.62 -2.01 -25.79
N ALA A 49 -22.32 -1.20 -24.98
CA ALA A 49 -22.90 0.07 -25.42
C ALA A 49 -21.83 1.09 -25.84
N GLN A 50 -20.68 1.13 -25.16
CA GLN A 50 -19.55 1.96 -25.57
C GLN A 50 -18.90 1.50 -26.88
N GLU A 51 -18.84 0.18 -27.13
CA GLU A 51 -18.35 -0.39 -28.39
C GLU A 51 -19.26 -0.04 -29.56
N ARG A 52 -20.59 -0.07 -29.34
CA ARG A 52 -21.60 0.36 -30.32
C ARG A 52 -21.70 1.88 -30.51
N GLY A 53 -21.03 2.67 -29.67
CA GLY A 53 -21.09 4.14 -29.71
C GLY A 53 -22.35 4.74 -29.05
N GLU A 54 -23.13 3.92 -28.35
CA GLU A 54 -24.38 4.31 -27.68
C GLU A 54 -24.13 4.89 -26.28
N ALA A 55 -23.02 4.56 -25.62
CA ALA A 55 -22.68 5.09 -24.30
C ALA A 55 -21.42 5.97 -24.34
N SER A 56 -21.41 7.04 -23.53
CA SER A 56 -20.27 7.95 -23.43
C SER A 56 -18.98 7.24 -22.99
N LYS A 57 -17.87 7.51 -23.69
CA LYS A 57 -16.51 7.00 -23.35
C LYS A 57 -15.76 7.86 -22.31
N GLY A 58 -16.33 8.99 -21.88
CA GLY A 58 -15.64 9.98 -21.03
C GLY A 58 -14.68 10.88 -21.79
N GLY A 59 -14.45 12.11 -21.28
CA GLY A 59 -13.62 13.16 -21.91
C GLY A 59 -14.40 14.42 -22.31
N ARG A 60 -13.69 15.49 -22.68
CA ARG A 60 -14.29 16.74 -23.21
C ARG A 60 -15.08 16.38 -24.48
N PRO A 61 -16.34 16.81 -24.65
CA PRO A 61 -17.15 16.40 -25.79
C PRO A 61 -16.45 16.82 -27.08
N LYS A 62 -15.89 15.85 -27.81
CA LYS A 62 -15.58 16.06 -29.21
C LYS A 62 -16.94 16.04 -29.90
N THR A 63 -17.28 17.13 -30.57
CA THR A 63 -18.49 17.28 -31.37
C THR A 63 -18.64 16.05 -32.26
N VAL A 64 -19.52 15.12 -31.87
CA VAL A 64 -19.88 13.95 -32.67
C VAL A 64 -21.03 14.39 -33.59
N PRO A 65 -20.96 14.15 -34.91
CA PRO A 65 -21.95 14.66 -35.86
C PRO A 65 -23.37 14.11 -35.68
N ASP A 66 -23.55 12.95 -35.04
CA ASP A 66 -24.85 12.29 -34.85
C ASP A 66 -25.08 11.94 -33.37
N GLY A 67 -25.77 12.83 -32.64
CA GLY A 67 -25.92 12.82 -31.18
C GLY A 67 -26.94 11.81 -30.63
N ASN A 68 -26.64 10.51 -30.66
CA ASN A 68 -27.50 9.44 -30.10
C ASN A 68 -26.89 8.67 -28.91
N GLY A 69 -25.80 9.15 -28.31
CA GLY A 69 -25.19 8.48 -27.16
C GLY A 69 -25.76 8.97 -25.81
N PHE A 70 -25.99 8.06 -24.86
CA PHE A 70 -26.42 8.39 -23.50
C PHE A 70 -25.23 8.46 -22.51
N THR A 71 -25.42 9.26 -21.47
CA THR A 71 -24.47 9.50 -20.38
C THR A 71 -24.75 8.58 -19.20
N ALA A 72 -23.79 8.47 -18.28
CA ALA A 72 -23.97 7.69 -17.04
C ALA A 72 -25.18 8.19 -16.24
N ALA A 73 -25.36 9.51 -16.17
CA ALA A 73 -26.47 10.14 -15.45
C ALA A 73 -27.84 9.78 -16.07
N GLU A 74 -27.95 9.74 -17.40
CA GLU A 74 -29.19 9.33 -18.09
C GLU A 74 -29.50 7.84 -17.88
N ALA A 75 -28.48 7.00 -17.66
CA ALA A 75 -28.65 5.60 -17.25
C ALA A 75 -28.95 5.42 -15.76
N GLY A 76 -29.06 6.51 -14.98
CA GLY A 76 -29.26 6.46 -13.53
C GLY A 76 -28.04 5.93 -12.76
N LEU A 77 -26.85 5.99 -13.35
CA LEU A 77 -25.61 5.48 -12.77
C LEU A 77 -24.59 6.60 -12.58
N THR A 78 -23.81 6.51 -11.51
CA THR A 78 -22.62 7.33 -11.34
C THR A 78 -21.42 6.72 -12.09
N ARG A 79 -20.44 7.55 -12.44
CA ARG A 79 -19.17 7.06 -13.01
C ARG A 79 -18.46 6.09 -12.07
N LYS A 80 -18.59 6.31 -10.76
CA LYS A 80 -18.03 5.43 -9.73
C LYS A 80 -18.69 4.05 -9.74
N GLU A 81 -20.01 3.98 -9.85
CA GLU A 81 -20.73 2.70 -9.93
C GLU A 81 -20.34 1.88 -11.17
N ILE A 82 -20.19 2.54 -12.33
CA ILE A 82 -19.72 1.89 -13.56
C ILE A 82 -18.29 1.35 -13.37
N HIS A 83 -17.42 2.12 -12.74
CA HIS A 83 -16.03 1.72 -12.46
C HIS A 83 -15.93 0.55 -11.48
N ASP A 84 -16.65 0.62 -10.36
CA ASP A 84 -16.69 -0.46 -9.37
C ASP A 84 -17.27 -1.75 -9.96
N ALA A 85 -18.28 -1.61 -10.84
CA ALA A 85 -18.86 -2.71 -11.59
C ALA A 85 -17.87 -3.36 -12.57
N ARG A 86 -17.04 -2.56 -13.27
CA ARG A 86 -15.99 -3.06 -14.17
C ARG A 86 -14.94 -3.88 -13.42
N LYS A 87 -14.48 -3.38 -12.27
CA LYS A 87 -13.54 -4.10 -11.41
C LYS A 87 -14.05 -5.50 -11.03
N LEU A 88 -15.35 -5.63 -10.73
CA LEU A 88 -16.00 -6.92 -10.48
C LEU A 88 -16.07 -7.80 -11.75
N ALA A 89 -16.48 -7.24 -12.88
CA ALA A 89 -16.58 -7.97 -14.14
C ALA A 89 -15.22 -8.48 -14.64
N ASP A 90 -14.17 -7.69 -14.51
CA ASP A 90 -12.81 -8.08 -14.89
C ASP A 90 -12.27 -9.18 -13.96
N ALA A 91 -12.61 -9.14 -12.66
CA ALA A 91 -12.29 -10.22 -11.74
C ALA A 91 -12.99 -11.53 -12.11
N GLU A 92 -14.28 -11.48 -12.42
CA GLU A 92 -15.06 -12.64 -12.87
C GLU A 92 -14.57 -13.18 -14.22
N ARG A 93 -14.15 -12.31 -15.15
CA ARG A 93 -13.58 -12.73 -16.44
C ARG A 93 -12.24 -13.44 -16.26
N ARG A 94 -11.40 -12.94 -15.34
CA ARG A 94 -10.08 -13.51 -15.05
C ARG A 94 -10.17 -14.84 -14.31
N ASP A 95 -11.11 -14.94 -13.38
CA ASP A 95 -11.35 -16.14 -12.59
C ASP A 95 -12.86 -16.41 -12.44
N PRO A 96 -13.47 -17.13 -13.39
CA PRO A 96 -14.90 -17.40 -13.39
C PRO A 96 -15.39 -18.05 -12.09
N GLY A 97 -16.45 -17.50 -11.50
CA GLY A 97 -17.04 -17.93 -10.23
C GLY A 97 -16.31 -17.43 -8.98
N ILE A 98 -15.30 -16.57 -9.10
CA ILE A 98 -14.54 -16.06 -7.94
C ILE A 98 -15.45 -15.37 -6.91
N VAL A 99 -16.42 -14.56 -7.36
CA VAL A 99 -17.34 -13.84 -6.46
C VAL A 99 -18.16 -14.83 -5.62
N GLU A 100 -18.71 -15.86 -6.26
CA GLU A 100 -19.52 -16.88 -5.61
C GLU A 100 -18.68 -17.72 -4.64
N ARG A 101 -17.48 -18.15 -5.06
CA ARG A 101 -16.58 -18.92 -4.19
C ARG A 101 -16.13 -18.14 -2.96
N VAL A 102 -15.80 -16.86 -3.11
CA VAL A 102 -15.40 -15.99 -1.98
C VAL A 102 -16.54 -15.85 -0.98
N ILE A 103 -17.76 -15.56 -1.45
CA ILE A 103 -18.92 -15.40 -0.57
C ILE A 103 -19.25 -16.73 0.13
N ALA A 104 -19.32 -17.83 -0.63
CA ALA A 104 -19.64 -19.14 -0.09
C ALA A 104 -18.59 -19.63 0.93
N GLY A 105 -17.30 -19.41 0.66
CA GLY A 105 -16.21 -19.76 1.56
C GLY A 105 -16.34 -19.06 2.91
N ARG A 106 -16.62 -17.75 2.92
CA ARG A 106 -16.83 -17.00 4.16
C ARG A 106 -18.03 -17.50 4.96
N VAL A 107 -19.16 -17.77 4.29
CA VAL A 107 -20.36 -18.30 4.95
C VAL A 107 -20.07 -19.68 5.55
N ALA A 108 -19.35 -20.54 4.84
CA ALA A 108 -18.95 -21.87 5.31
C ALA A 108 -18.01 -21.80 6.54
N GLU A 109 -17.13 -20.81 6.59
CA GLU A 109 -16.26 -20.53 7.74
C GLU A 109 -16.98 -19.85 8.91
N GLY A 110 -18.28 -19.55 8.79
CA GLY A 110 -19.02 -18.80 9.80
C GLY A 110 -18.55 -17.35 9.92
N LEU A 111 -17.97 -16.78 8.86
CA LEU A 111 -17.59 -15.38 8.79
C LEU A 111 -18.67 -14.57 8.07
N GLU A 112 -18.78 -13.29 8.42
CA GLU A 112 -19.70 -12.38 7.74
C GLU A 112 -19.21 -12.08 6.31
N PRO A 113 -20.04 -12.29 5.28
CA PRO A 113 -19.77 -11.79 3.93
C PRO A 113 -20.05 -10.28 3.86
N SER A 114 -19.16 -9.50 3.24
CA SER A 114 -19.32 -8.05 3.11
C SER A 114 -18.68 -7.53 1.84
N ARG A 115 -19.10 -6.35 1.38
CA ARG A 115 -18.48 -5.68 0.22
C ARG A 115 -16.97 -5.46 0.39
N ALA A 116 -16.52 -5.19 1.63
CA ALA A 116 -15.12 -4.94 1.92
C ALA A 116 -14.26 -6.20 1.73
N ASN A 117 -14.69 -7.33 2.32
CA ASN A 117 -13.94 -8.58 2.16
C ASN A 117 -14.03 -9.15 0.74
N LEU A 118 -15.15 -8.96 0.05
CA LEU A 118 -15.26 -9.29 -1.37
C LEU A 118 -14.24 -8.50 -2.20
N ARG A 119 -14.14 -7.18 -2.00
CA ARG A 119 -13.16 -6.32 -2.69
C ARG A 119 -11.72 -6.74 -2.46
N VAL A 120 -11.37 -7.11 -1.22
CA VAL A 120 -10.03 -7.63 -0.89
C VAL A 120 -9.74 -8.92 -1.64
N ALA A 121 -10.67 -9.88 -1.59
CA ALA A 121 -10.48 -11.20 -2.18
C ALA A 121 -10.39 -11.19 -3.71
N ILE A 122 -11.11 -10.28 -4.38
CA ILE A 122 -11.06 -10.12 -5.84
C ILE A 122 -9.95 -9.17 -6.32
N GLY A 123 -9.12 -8.65 -5.40
CA GLY A 123 -7.99 -7.78 -5.72
C GLY A 123 -8.36 -6.35 -6.14
N THR A 124 -9.52 -5.85 -5.69
CA THR A 124 -10.05 -4.52 -6.06
C THR A 124 -10.07 -3.52 -4.88
N ASP A 125 -9.49 -3.90 -3.73
CA ASP A 125 -9.33 -3.01 -2.56
C ASP A 125 -8.15 -2.03 -2.72
N THR A 126 -7.28 -2.25 -3.70
CA THR A 126 -6.21 -1.31 -4.08
C THR A 126 -6.71 -0.32 -5.13
N ALA A 127 -6.35 0.96 -4.98
CA ALA A 127 -6.52 1.97 -6.01
C ALA A 127 -5.86 1.47 -7.31
N SER A 128 -6.50 1.66 -8.47
CA SER A 128 -5.92 1.35 -9.79
C SER A 128 -4.62 2.13 -10.02
N ALA A 129 -3.82 1.77 -11.03
CA ALA A 129 -2.62 2.53 -11.38
C ALA A 129 -2.95 4.00 -11.67
N ASP A 130 -4.03 4.26 -12.40
CA ASP A 130 -4.56 5.60 -12.67
C ASP A 130 -4.98 6.34 -11.38
N GLU A 131 -5.58 5.61 -10.42
CA GLU A 131 -5.95 6.13 -9.12
C GLU A 131 -4.74 6.26 -8.18
N ARG A 132 -3.56 5.70 -8.45
CA ARG A 132 -2.33 5.87 -7.66
C ARG A 132 -1.47 7.03 -8.18
N GLY A 133 -1.63 7.42 -9.45
CA GLY A 133 -0.80 8.45 -10.07
C GLY A 133 0.68 8.11 -9.90
N ASN A 134 1.49 9.07 -9.42
CA ASN A 134 2.93 8.87 -9.19
C ASN A 134 3.25 8.06 -7.92
N ASN A 135 2.25 7.56 -7.19
CA ASN A 135 2.43 6.74 -5.99
C ASN A 135 3.27 7.42 -4.87
N LEU A 136 3.20 8.76 -4.81
CA LEU A 136 3.83 9.59 -3.78
C LEU A 136 3.05 9.50 -2.45
N TYR A 137 3.71 8.96 -1.42
CA TYR A 137 3.24 8.99 -0.04
C TYR A 137 4.22 9.82 0.79
N GLU A 138 3.78 10.98 1.29
CA GLU A 138 4.63 11.83 2.11
C GLU A 138 4.85 11.24 3.49
N THR A 139 6.11 11.02 3.86
CA THR A 139 6.49 10.48 5.16
C THR A 139 6.13 11.44 6.28
N CYS A 140 5.37 10.96 7.26
CA CYS A 140 4.97 11.75 8.41
C CYS A 140 6.18 12.05 9.33
N PRO A 141 6.23 13.22 10.00
CA PRO A 141 7.33 13.59 10.90
C PRO A 141 7.60 12.59 12.01
N GLU A 142 6.57 11.90 12.51
CA GLU A 142 6.66 10.89 13.57
C GLU A 142 7.59 9.73 13.19
N ALA A 143 7.57 9.32 11.93
CA ALA A 143 8.46 8.27 11.43
C ALA A 143 9.91 8.76 11.45
N MET A 144 10.13 10.01 11.05
CA MET A 144 11.47 10.61 11.00
C MET A 144 12.04 10.89 12.38
N HIS A 145 11.23 11.35 13.33
CA HIS A 145 11.64 11.52 14.72
C HIS A 145 12.13 10.20 15.33
N ALA A 146 11.39 9.11 15.13
CA ALA A 146 11.81 7.80 15.58
C ALA A 146 13.12 7.34 14.88
N LEU A 147 13.25 7.56 13.57
CA LEU A 147 14.48 7.20 12.84
C LEU A 147 15.70 7.95 13.39
N LEU A 148 15.61 9.27 13.48
CA LEU A 148 16.70 10.15 13.91
C LEU A 148 17.10 9.93 15.37
N ALA A 149 16.18 9.41 16.20
CA ALA A 149 16.48 9.07 17.58
C ALA A 149 17.12 7.67 17.73
N LEU A 150 16.88 6.75 16.79
CA LEU A 150 17.32 5.36 16.86
C LEU A 150 18.56 5.07 16.00
N GLU A 151 18.81 5.87 14.97
CA GLU A 151 19.89 5.69 14.02
C GLU A 151 20.70 6.97 13.85
N THR A 152 22.00 6.78 13.63
CA THR A 152 22.91 7.83 13.16
C THR A 152 23.44 7.43 11.79
N PHE A 153 23.60 8.43 10.94
CA PHE A 153 24.09 8.29 9.57
C PHE A 153 25.46 8.96 9.43
N GLY A 154 26.13 8.67 8.32
CA GLY A 154 27.22 9.47 7.81
C GLY A 154 26.79 10.91 7.50
N PRO A 155 27.74 11.80 7.20
CA PRO A 155 27.47 13.22 6.99
C PRO A 155 26.56 13.49 5.78
N ARG A 156 26.57 12.59 4.79
CA ARG A 156 25.84 12.74 3.53
C ARG A 156 24.91 11.55 3.29
N ILE A 157 23.67 11.87 2.91
CA ILE A 157 22.59 10.90 2.74
C ILE A 157 21.92 11.14 1.39
N LYS A 158 21.72 10.09 0.61
CA LYS A 158 20.94 10.12 -0.62
C LYS A 158 19.49 9.76 -0.33
N GLU A 159 18.58 10.57 -0.85
CA GLU A 159 17.14 10.28 -0.88
C GLU A 159 16.69 10.07 -2.34
N PRO A 160 16.72 8.82 -2.84
CA PRO A 160 16.50 8.53 -4.27
C PRO A 160 15.04 8.55 -4.74
N ALA A 161 14.11 8.77 -3.84
CA ALA A 161 12.68 8.98 -4.11
C ALA A 161 12.19 10.13 -3.23
N CYS A 162 12.76 11.32 -3.45
CA CYS A 162 12.60 12.44 -2.52
C CYS A 162 11.21 13.06 -2.50
N GLY A 163 10.40 12.83 -3.54
CA GLY A 163 9.08 13.42 -3.65
C GLY A 163 9.12 14.94 -3.42
N ARG A 164 8.29 15.42 -2.49
CA ARG A 164 8.25 16.82 -2.06
C ARG A 164 9.20 17.15 -0.91
N GLY A 165 10.16 16.29 -0.57
CA GLY A 165 11.20 16.54 0.44
C GLY A 165 10.78 16.34 1.90
N ALA A 166 9.79 15.47 2.18
CA ALA A 166 9.29 15.23 3.54
C ALA A 166 10.34 14.61 4.47
N ILE A 167 11.14 13.66 3.97
CA ILE A 167 12.29 13.08 4.68
C ILE A 167 13.47 14.05 4.60
N SER A 168 13.75 14.60 3.41
CA SER A 168 14.91 15.47 3.15
C SER A 168 15.01 16.61 4.15
N ARG A 169 13.93 17.37 4.33
CA ARG A 169 13.90 18.52 5.25
C ARG A 169 14.19 18.11 6.69
N MET A 170 13.73 16.94 7.12
CA MET A 170 13.97 16.43 8.47
C MET A 170 15.43 16.01 8.66
N LEU A 171 16.04 15.39 7.65
CA LEU A 171 17.47 15.05 7.65
C LEU A 171 18.33 16.32 7.67
N GLU A 172 18.00 17.32 6.85
CA GLU A 172 18.69 18.60 6.82
C GLU A 172 18.58 19.36 8.14
N ALA A 173 17.39 19.38 8.75
CA ALA A 173 17.16 19.96 10.07
C ALA A 173 17.97 19.26 11.18
N ALA A 174 18.26 17.96 11.01
CA ALA A 174 19.14 17.19 11.88
C ALA A 174 20.64 17.39 11.58
N GLY A 175 20.99 18.18 10.55
CA GLY A 175 22.36 18.55 10.23
C GLY A 175 22.99 17.80 9.05
N TYR A 176 22.32 16.81 8.46
CA TYR A 176 22.87 16.02 7.35
C TYR A 176 22.78 16.72 6.01
N ASP A 177 23.79 16.51 5.14
CA ASP A 177 23.72 16.91 3.74
C ASP A 177 22.92 15.88 2.95
N VAL A 178 21.94 16.33 2.16
CA VAL A 178 21.02 15.43 1.46
C VAL A 178 21.18 15.56 -0.05
N VAL A 179 21.41 14.44 -0.72
CA VAL A 179 21.42 14.35 -2.20
C VAL A 179 20.04 13.92 -2.66
N LEU A 180 19.39 14.80 -3.42
CA LEU A 180 17.99 14.64 -3.83
C LEU A 180 17.89 14.09 -5.24
N SER A 181 17.13 13.01 -5.42
CA SER A 181 16.67 12.59 -6.74
C SER A 181 15.27 11.99 -6.68
N ASP A 182 14.53 12.09 -7.77
CA ASP A 182 13.25 11.41 -7.94
C ASP A 182 13.01 11.13 -9.43
N LEU A 183 12.16 10.15 -9.74
CA LEU A 183 11.74 9.87 -11.11
C LEU A 183 10.93 11.03 -11.69
N ILE A 184 10.20 11.77 -10.84
CA ILE A 184 9.34 12.89 -11.22
C ILE A 184 9.93 14.19 -10.70
N ASP A 185 9.94 15.22 -11.54
CA ASP A 185 10.28 16.58 -11.13
C ASP A 185 9.20 17.16 -10.20
N TYR A 186 9.53 17.29 -8.91
CA TYR A 186 8.68 17.95 -7.91
C TYR A 186 9.17 19.37 -7.57
N GLY A 187 10.27 19.83 -8.17
CA GLY A 187 10.92 21.09 -7.82
C GLY A 187 11.48 21.14 -6.39
N THR A 188 11.72 19.98 -5.77
CA THR A 188 12.33 19.90 -4.44
C THR A 188 13.78 20.37 -4.52
N ALA A 189 14.18 21.26 -3.63
CA ALA A 189 15.55 21.74 -3.51
C ALA A 189 16.11 21.41 -2.13
N ASP A 190 17.42 21.20 -2.07
CA ASP A 190 18.15 21.09 -0.80
C ASP A 190 18.25 22.45 -0.10
N ARG A 191 18.82 22.46 1.11
CA ARG A 191 19.07 23.66 1.92
C ARG A 191 20.00 24.69 1.27
N HIS A 192 20.72 24.30 0.22
CA HIS A 192 21.58 25.18 -0.57
C HIS A 192 20.90 25.70 -1.85
N GLY A 193 19.65 25.28 -2.10
CA GLY A 193 18.87 25.66 -3.27
C GLY A 193 19.19 24.83 -4.52
N VAL A 194 19.90 23.71 -4.39
CA VAL A 194 20.15 22.78 -5.49
C VAL A 194 18.92 21.92 -5.70
N LEU A 195 18.36 21.97 -6.91
CA LEU A 195 17.18 21.17 -7.27
C LEU A 195 17.52 19.68 -7.35
N GLN A 196 16.53 18.85 -7.04
CA GLN A 196 16.57 17.40 -7.23
C GLN A 196 17.02 17.00 -8.63
N GLU A 197 17.75 15.89 -8.72
CA GLU A 197 18.00 15.24 -9.99
C GLU A 197 16.76 14.46 -10.44
N VAL A 198 16.32 14.66 -11.69
CA VAL A 198 15.22 13.90 -12.28
C VAL A 198 15.77 12.64 -12.96
N ARG A 199 15.64 11.49 -12.30
CA ARG A 199 16.26 10.23 -12.73
C ARG A 199 15.48 9.01 -12.24
N ASP A 200 15.44 7.95 -13.05
CA ASP A 200 15.04 6.62 -12.57
C ASP A 200 16.15 6.00 -11.72
N PHE A 201 15.86 5.79 -10.42
CA PHE A 201 16.80 5.18 -9.50
C PHE A 201 17.21 3.77 -9.94
N LEU A 202 16.31 2.97 -10.54
CA LEU A 202 16.59 1.60 -10.98
C LEU A 202 17.62 1.52 -12.11
N THR A 203 17.84 2.62 -12.82
CA THR A 203 18.86 2.73 -13.88
C THR A 203 20.01 3.65 -13.47
N SER A 204 20.07 4.07 -12.21
CA SER A 204 21.13 4.94 -11.71
C SER A 204 22.38 4.15 -11.36
N GLU A 205 23.53 4.75 -11.63
CA GLU A 205 24.84 4.21 -11.28
C GLU A 205 25.24 4.65 -9.86
N ALA A 206 26.15 3.90 -9.23
CA ALA A 206 26.76 4.31 -7.98
C ALA A 206 27.58 5.58 -8.21
N GLY A 207 27.47 6.54 -7.28
CA GLY A 207 28.40 7.67 -7.26
C GLY A 207 29.77 7.24 -6.74
N ASP A 208 30.75 8.13 -6.84
CA ASP A 208 32.06 7.93 -6.23
C ASP A 208 32.01 8.06 -4.69
N ASP A 209 30.94 8.68 -4.18
CA ASP A 209 30.74 8.93 -2.76
C ASP A 209 30.04 7.75 -2.08
N CYS A 210 30.54 7.35 -0.91
CA CYS A 210 29.93 6.32 -0.06
C CYS A 210 28.78 6.91 0.76
N ASP A 211 27.76 7.45 0.08
CA ASP A 211 26.60 8.06 0.73
C ASP A 211 25.73 7.00 1.41
N ASP A 212 25.21 7.33 2.59
CA ASP A 212 24.12 6.56 3.19
C ASP A 212 22.81 6.77 2.39
N ILE A 213 21.83 5.90 2.56
CA ILE A 213 20.50 6.07 1.93
C ILE A 213 19.42 6.15 3.00
N ALA A 214 18.52 7.12 2.91
CA ALA A 214 17.30 7.15 3.70
C ALA A 214 16.13 7.62 2.83
N THR A 215 15.11 6.79 2.65
CA THR A 215 13.96 7.13 1.80
C THR A 215 12.71 6.31 2.12
N ASN A 216 11.55 6.78 1.65
CA ASN A 216 10.32 6.01 1.56
C ASN A 216 10.11 5.59 0.10
N PRO A 217 10.55 4.38 -0.29
CA PRO A 217 10.58 3.98 -1.69
C PRO A 217 9.16 3.80 -2.27
N PRO A 218 9.01 3.81 -3.61
CA PRO A 218 7.72 3.55 -4.25
C PRO A 218 7.22 2.13 -3.93
N TYR A 219 6.01 2.05 -3.36
CA TYR A 219 5.34 0.78 -3.09
C TYR A 219 4.81 0.11 -4.37
N GLY A 220 4.59 -1.21 -4.33
CA GLY A 220 4.01 -1.97 -5.43
C GLY A 220 5.06 -2.78 -6.18
N GLY A 221 4.85 -3.01 -7.49
CA GLY A 221 5.64 -3.95 -8.28
C GLY A 221 7.12 -3.60 -8.43
N VAL A 222 7.50 -2.35 -8.20
CA VAL A 222 8.90 -1.88 -8.33
C VAL A 222 9.70 -1.97 -7.03
N LEU A 223 9.03 -2.23 -5.90
CA LEU A 223 9.64 -2.10 -4.57
C LEU A 223 10.84 -3.05 -4.39
N ASN A 224 10.71 -4.31 -4.82
CA ASN A 224 11.76 -5.31 -4.61
C ASN A 224 13.01 -4.97 -5.41
N ALA A 225 12.84 -4.65 -6.69
CA ALA A 225 13.91 -4.20 -7.57
C ALA A 225 14.59 -2.93 -7.03
N PHE A 226 13.82 -2.00 -6.43
CA PHE A 226 14.37 -0.78 -5.83
C PHE A 226 15.34 -1.10 -4.69
N VAL A 227 14.91 -1.93 -3.74
CA VAL A 227 15.74 -2.32 -2.59
C VAL A 227 16.97 -3.12 -3.06
N ALA A 228 16.77 -4.08 -3.97
CA ALA A 228 17.87 -4.88 -4.50
C ALA A 228 18.86 -4.04 -5.30
N HIS A 229 18.41 -3.04 -6.07
CA HIS A 229 19.28 -2.11 -6.80
C HIS A 229 20.14 -1.28 -5.86
N ALA A 230 19.56 -0.76 -4.78
CA ALA A 230 20.31 -0.04 -3.75
C ALA A 230 21.42 -0.93 -3.16
N LEU A 231 21.11 -2.19 -2.84
CA LEU A 231 22.07 -3.13 -2.24
C LEU A 231 23.11 -3.71 -3.21
N ARG A 232 22.77 -3.86 -4.50
CA ARG A 232 23.70 -4.40 -5.52
C ARG A 232 24.60 -3.34 -6.13
N VAL A 233 24.02 -2.19 -6.47
CA VAL A 233 24.70 -1.14 -7.25
C VAL A 233 25.26 -0.07 -6.35
N HIS A 234 24.42 0.57 -5.52
CA HIS A 234 24.86 1.71 -4.69
C HIS A 234 25.65 1.28 -3.47
N ARG A 235 25.36 0.10 -2.90
CA ARG A 235 26.05 -0.48 -1.74
C ARG A 235 26.32 0.53 -0.61
N PRO A 236 25.30 1.27 -0.13
CA PRO A 236 25.49 2.31 0.88
C PRO A 236 26.03 1.74 2.21
N PRO A 237 26.91 2.45 2.93
CA PRO A 237 27.39 2.01 4.25
C PRO A 237 26.22 1.74 5.20
N LYS A 238 25.21 2.61 5.22
CA LYS A 238 23.92 2.41 5.87
C LYS A 238 22.76 2.81 4.95
N MET A 239 21.69 2.03 4.98
CA MET A 239 20.43 2.30 4.29
C MET A 239 19.24 2.11 5.23
N ALA A 240 18.38 3.13 5.35
CA ALA A 240 17.13 3.06 6.09
C ALA A 240 15.94 3.28 5.15
N LEU A 241 15.06 2.29 5.03
CA LEU A 241 13.86 2.35 4.20
C LEU A 241 12.60 2.23 5.05
N LEU A 242 11.63 3.11 4.83
CA LEU A 242 10.31 3.00 5.45
C LEU A 242 9.48 2.01 4.63
N LEU A 243 9.22 0.83 5.16
CA LEU A 243 8.55 -0.26 4.43
C LEU A 243 7.35 -0.80 5.22
N ASN A 244 6.44 -1.45 4.50
CA ASN A 244 5.41 -2.26 5.14
C ASN A 244 6.06 -3.45 5.85
N LEU A 245 5.63 -3.74 7.08
CA LEU A 245 6.14 -4.86 7.89
C LEU A 245 6.04 -6.20 7.16
N ASN A 246 5.06 -6.38 6.27
CA ASN A 246 4.94 -7.58 5.43
C ASN A 246 6.16 -7.79 4.51
N PHE A 247 7.00 -6.79 4.30
CA PHE A 247 8.28 -6.93 3.58
C PHE A 247 9.22 -7.94 4.27
N LEU A 248 9.13 -8.07 5.60
CA LEU A 248 9.85 -9.07 6.39
C LEU A 248 9.40 -10.50 6.09
N CYS A 249 8.19 -10.67 5.56
CA CYS A 249 7.63 -11.97 5.24
C CYS A 249 8.04 -12.38 3.81
N GLY A 250 8.21 -13.69 3.63
CA GLY A 250 8.64 -14.27 2.35
C GLY A 250 7.67 -13.96 1.21
N PHE A 251 8.25 -13.66 0.06
CA PHE A 251 7.61 -13.59 -1.25
C PHE A 251 8.58 -14.33 -2.18
N ASP A 252 8.09 -15.27 -3.00
CA ASP A 252 8.93 -16.03 -3.92
C ASP A 252 9.40 -15.13 -5.08
N ASP A 253 10.38 -14.27 -4.75
CA ASP A 253 10.92 -13.23 -5.61
C ASP A 253 12.43 -13.08 -5.35
N PRO A 254 13.27 -13.19 -6.39
CA PRO A 254 14.72 -13.16 -6.24
C PRO A 254 15.26 -11.88 -5.60
N ASP A 255 14.65 -10.73 -5.86
CA ASP A 255 15.08 -9.44 -5.31
C ASP A 255 14.72 -9.30 -3.83
N ARG A 256 13.55 -9.81 -3.43
CA ARG A 256 13.19 -9.90 -2.01
C ARG A 256 14.13 -10.84 -1.26
N ASN A 257 14.39 -12.03 -1.79
CA ASN A 257 15.28 -13.00 -1.16
C ASN A 257 16.71 -12.43 -1.05
N TYR A 258 17.20 -11.77 -2.09
CA TYR A 258 18.49 -11.08 -2.03
C TYR A 258 18.53 -10.01 -0.92
N ALA A 259 17.50 -9.18 -0.80
CA ALA A 259 17.44 -8.10 0.19
C ALA A 259 17.18 -8.57 1.64
N MET A 260 16.68 -9.79 1.87
CA MET A 260 16.30 -10.28 3.19
C MET A 260 17.12 -11.48 3.68
N ASP A 261 17.67 -12.28 2.77
CA ASP A 261 18.43 -13.48 3.07
C ASP A 261 19.93 -13.31 2.79
N ASP A 262 20.29 -12.77 1.62
CA ASP A 262 21.69 -12.58 1.23
C ASP A 262 22.29 -11.32 1.87
N CYS A 263 21.55 -10.21 1.81
CA CYS A 263 21.91 -8.93 2.41
C CYS A 263 20.95 -8.59 3.55
N LYS A 264 21.08 -9.26 4.70
CA LYS A 264 20.07 -9.14 5.76
C LYS A 264 20.05 -7.71 6.34
N PRO A 265 18.86 -7.15 6.64
CA PRO A 265 18.81 -5.91 7.41
C PRO A 265 19.41 -6.16 8.79
N ALA A 266 20.26 -5.25 9.25
CA ALA A 266 20.84 -5.29 10.58
C ALA A 266 19.77 -5.03 11.65
N ARG A 267 18.83 -4.11 11.37
CA ARG A 267 17.77 -3.72 12.32
C ARG A 267 16.42 -3.49 11.62
N ILE A 268 15.34 -3.75 12.36
CA ILE A 268 13.97 -3.42 11.95
C ILE A 268 13.26 -2.76 13.14
N HIS A 269 12.92 -1.48 12.98
CA HIS A 269 12.20 -0.70 13.99
C HIS A 269 10.72 -0.69 13.67
N VAL A 270 9.98 -1.61 14.29
CA VAL A 270 8.55 -1.86 14.05
C VAL A 270 7.70 -0.88 14.84
N PHE A 271 6.91 -0.07 14.13
CA PHE A 271 5.96 0.82 14.79
C PHE A 271 4.80 0.01 15.40
N THR A 272 4.66 0.10 16.72
CA THR A 272 3.60 -0.59 17.47
C THR A 272 2.25 0.09 17.34
N ARG A 273 2.25 1.40 17.13
CA ARG A 273 1.12 2.19 16.66
C ARG A 273 1.30 2.45 15.18
N ARG A 274 0.20 2.39 14.43
CA ARG A 274 0.24 2.87 13.05
C ARG A 274 0.65 4.35 13.06
N LEU A 275 1.49 4.72 12.11
CA LEU A 275 1.84 6.11 11.90
C LEU A 275 0.57 6.92 11.57
N PRO A 276 0.53 8.20 11.95
CA PRO A 276 -0.49 9.13 11.46
C PRO A 276 -0.56 9.09 9.94
N MET A 277 -1.70 9.47 9.36
CA MET A 277 -1.93 9.20 7.95
C MET A 277 -0.90 9.91 7.07
N MET A 278 -0.13 9.13 6.34
CA MET A 278 0.61 9.61 5.17
C MET A 278 -0.44 9.82 4.07
N HIS A 279 -0.85 11.07 3.86
CA HIS A 279 -1.79 11.38 2.80
C HIS A 279 -1.08 11.27 1.45
N ARG A 280 -1.82 10.78 0.45
CA ARG A 280 -1.40 10.89 -0.95
C ARG A 280 -1.58 12.35 -1.38
N ASP A 281 -0.62 12.88 -2.12
CA ASP A 281 -0.69 14.23 -2.69
C ASP A 281 -2.00 14.42 -3.49
N GLY A 282 -2.78 15.45 -3.13
CA GLY A 282 -4.07 15.79 -3.77
C GLY A 282 -5.33 15.04 -3.27
N TRP A 283 -5.34 14.48 -2.06
CA TRP A 283 -6.52 13.80 -1.50
C TRP A 283 -7.32 14.68 -0.51
N ASP A 284 -8.58 15.00 -0.87
CA ASP A 284 -9.52 15.81 -0.04
C ASP A 284 -10.61 14.95 0.68
N GLY A 285 -10.33 13.67 0.94
CA GLY A 285 -11.30 12.73 1.54
C GLY A 285 -11.34 12.74 3.08
N ASN A 286 -12.28 11.97 3.65
CA ASN A 286 -12.38 11.79 5.11
C ASN A 286 -11.17 11.08 5.68
N GLU A 287 -10.54 11.67 6.70
CA GLU A 287 -9.40 11.11 7.41
C GLU A 287 -9.65 9.66 7.89
N ALA A 288 -9.10 8.65 7.19
CA ALA A 288 -9.13 7.25 7.59
C ALA A 288 -7.79 6.83 8.20
N SER A 289 -7.80 6.19 9.37
CA SER A 289 -6.58 5.65 9.99
C SER A 289 -5.74 4.85 8.97
N SER A 290 -4.43 5.12 8.88
CA SER A 290 -3.52 4.33 8.03
C SER A 290 -3.78 2.84 8.24
N ARG A 291 -3.88 2.07 7.15
CA ARG A 291 -4.06 0.61 7.20
C ARG A 291 -2.73 -0.13 7.23
N MET A 292 -1.62 0.57 7.00
CA MET A 292 -0.31 -0.04 6.85
C MET A 292 0.39 -0.16 8.21
N ASN A 293 0.92 -1.35 8.49
CA ASN A 293 1.90 -1.54 9.54
C ASN A 293 3.26 -1.24 8.92
N LEU A 294 3.87 -0.10 9.26
CA LEU A 294 5.16 0.33 8.73
C LEU A 294 6.28 0.04 9.73
N ALA A 295 7.51 -0.04 9.23
CA ALA A 295 8.72 -0.14 10.02
C ALA A 295 9.88 0.51 9.25
N TRP A 296 10.88 1.02 9.97
CA TRP A 296 12.17 1.32 9.36
C TRP A 296 13.00 0.05 9.27
N PHE A 297 13.34 -0.37 8.05
CA PHE A 297 14.27 -1.46 7.79
C PHE A 297 15.64 -0.84 7.53
N VAL A 298 16.63 -1.27 8.31
CA VAL A 298 17.98 -0.71 8.28
C VAL A 298 18.98 -1.79 7.87
N TRP A 299 19.61 -1.59 6.73
CA TRP A 299 20.79 -2.32 6.28
C TRP A 299 22.02 -1.52 6.65
N GLU A 300 23.04 -2.20 7.16
CA GLU A 300 24.30 -1.57 7.54
C GLU A 300 25.44 -2.55 7.25
N GLN A 301 26.49 -2.05 6.60
CA GLN A 301 27.68 -2.85 6.34
C GLN A 301 28.44 -3.08 7.63
N ASN A 302 28.99 -4.29 7.79
CA ASN A 302 29.96 -4.57 8.83
C ASN A 302 31.35 -4.00 8.44
N LEU A 303 32.36 -4.24 9.29
CA LEU A 303 33.72 -3.74 9.10
C LEU A 303 34.42 -4.21 7.81
N VAL A 304 33.91 -5.26 7.16
CA VAL A 304 34.45 -5.78 5.89
C VAL A 304 33.57 -5.43 4.68
N GLY A 305 32.54 -4.61 4.85
CA GLY A 305 31.68 -4.13 3.77
C GLY A 305 30.49 -5.04 3.42
N ASP A 306 30.18 -6.03 4.26
CA ASP A 306 29.09 -6.98 4.03
C ASP A 306 27.84 -6.64 4.84
N TYR A 307 26.66 -6.85 4.25
CA TYR A 307 25.36 -6.80 4.94
C TYR A 307 25.06 -8.14 5.62
N ALA A 308 25.92 -8.51 6.57
CA ALA A 308 25.88 -9.81 7.23
C ALA A 308 25.72 -9.65 8.74
N GLY A 309 24.90 -10.51 9.35
CA GLY A 309 24.69 -10.55 10.80
C GLY A 309 23.27 -10.95 11.19
N PRO A 310 22.98 -11.06 12.49
CA PRO A 310 21.63 -11.23 12.98
C PRO A 310 20.82 -9.94 12.79
N THR A 311 19.55 -10.06 12.39
CA THR A 311 18.61 -8.95 12.39
C THR A 311 18.05 -8.72 13.79
N VAL A 312 18.19 -7.49 14.30
CA VAL A 312 17.58 -7.07 15.57
C VAL A 312 16.23 -6.41 15.28
N ILE A 313 15.16 -6.90 15.89
CA ILE A 313 13.81 -6.34 15.73
C ILE A 313 13.41 -5.61 17.00
N ASN A 314 13.18 -4.30 16.88
CA ASN A 314 12.73 -3.45 17.97
C ASN A 314 11.28 -3.05 17.77
N ARG A 315 10.50 -3.04 18.84
CA ARG A 315 9.14 -2.52 18.85
C ARG A 315 9.16 -1.10 19.41
N VAL A 316 8.68 -0.15 18.63
CA VAL A 316 8.82 1.28 18.87
C VAL A 316 7.41 1.90 18.94
N ASP A 317 7.13 2.69 19.98
CA ASP A 317 5.98 3.60 19.99
C ASP A 317 6.51 4.98 19.58
N TRP A 318 6.11 5.48 18.40
CA TRP A 318 6.64 6.73 17.85
C TRP A 318 6.37 7.95 18.75
N LYS A 319 5.39 7.84 19.67
CA LYS A 319 5.10 8.87 20.67
C LYS A 319 6.25 9.10 21.64
N ASP A 320 7.08 8.09 21.89
CA ASP A 320 8.21 8.18 22.81
C ASP A 320 9.37 9.01 22.24
N TYR A 321 9.29 9.38 20.95
CA TYR A 321 10.35 10.06 20.21
C TYR A 321 9.92 11.44 19.68
N LEU A 322 8.71 11.88 20.01
CA LEU A 322 8.27 13.23 19.65
C LEU A 322 9.09 14.27 20.42
N PRO A 323 9.41 15.42 19.80
CA PRO A 323 10.00 16.53 20.52
C PRO A 323 9.06 16.95 21.66
N SER A 324 9.63 17.29 22.81
CA SER A 324 8.88 17.88 23.92
C SER A 324 8.12 19.10 23.40
N GLU A 325 6.82 19.21 23.70
CA GLU A 325 6.05 20.41 23.37
C GLU A 325 6.76 21.62 23.99
N THR A 326 7.34 22.48 23.15
CA THR A 326 7.78 23.81 23.57
C THR A 326 6.54 24.60 23.96
N VAL A 327 6.37 24.78 25.27
CA VAL A 327 5.38 25.69 25.89
C VAL A 327 5.63 27.13 25.46
#